data_AF-M5BID3-F1
#
_entry.id   AF-M5BID3-F1
#
_cell.length_a   1.000
_cell.length_b   1.000
_cell.length_c   1.000
_cell.angle_alpha   90.00
_cell.angle_beta   90.00
_cell.angle_gamma   90.00
#
_symmetry.space_group_name_H-M   'P 1'
#
loop_
_entity.id
_entity.type
_entity.pdbx_description
1 polymer ?
#
loop_
_entity_poly.entity_id
_entity_poly.type
_entity_poly.pdbx_seq_one_letter_code
_entity_poly.pdbx_strand_id
1 'polypeptide(L)'
;MAPRVAIIIYSMYGHIGKLAESVKAGVEKAGGSTKIYQIAETLDAEVLAKMGANKPNYPELKPEELVNYDAFFGRYSGTGPVVSG
;
A
#
# COMPACT_ATOMS: atom_id res chain seq x y z
N MET A 1 -14.52 -13.52 -15.56
CA MET A 1 -13.66 -13.59 -14.37
C MET A 1 -13.64 -12.20 -13.75
N ALA A 2 -13.93 -12.06 -12.45
CA ALA A 2 -13.87 -10.75 -11.79
C ALA A 2 -12.40 -10.34 -11.64
N PRO A 3 -12.01 -9.10 -11.99
CA PRO A 3 -10.61 -8.67 -11.94
C PRO A 3 -10.11 -8.65 -10.49
N ARG A 4 -8.92 -9.21 -10.28
CA ARG A 4 -8.22 -9.21 -8.99
C ARG A 4 -7.21 -8.07 -8.99
N VAL A 5 -7.45 -7.07 -8.16
CA VAL A 5 -6.59 -5.87 -8.06
C VAL A 5 -5.81 -5.90 -6.75
N ALA A 6 -4.51 -5.62 -6.82
CA ALA A 6 -3.69 -5.39 -5.62
C ALA A 6 -3.43 -3.89 -5.48
N ILE A 7 -3.81 -3.32 -4.33
CA ILE A 7 -3.51 -1.93 -3.98
C ILE A 7 -2.28 -1.93 -3.10
N ILE A 8 -1.16 -1.41 -3.60
CA ILE A 8 0.14 -1.43 -2.92
C ILE A 8 0.46 -0.01 -2.50
N ILE A 9 0.58 0.24 -1.20
CA ILE A 9 0.83 1.58 -0.69
C ILE A 9 2.07 1.66 0.19
N TYR A 10 2.70 2.83 0.13
CA TYR A 10 3.69 3.25 1.11
C TYR A 10 3.21 4.57 1.73
N SER A 11 3.08 4.59 3.06
CA SER A 11 2.51 5.72 3.79
C SER A 11 3.13 5.83 5.17
N MET A 12 3.86 6.92 5.42
CA MET A 12 4.43 7.22 6.74
C MET A 12 3.41 7.94 7.65
N TYR A 13 2.49 8.72 7.07
CA TYR A 13 1.56 9.59 7.82
C TYR A 13 0.07 9.21 7.63
N GLY A 14 -0.23 7.99 7.18
CA GLY A 14 -1.61 7.49 7.07
C GLY A 14 -2.51 8.08 5.98
N HIS A 15 -2.19 9.22 5.35
CA HIS A 15 -3.02 9.82 4.30
C HIS A 15 -3.33 8.89 3.13
N ILE A 16 -2.35 8.09 2.71
CA ILE A 16 -2.52 7.16 1.59
C ILE A 16 -3.33 5.92 1.99
N GLY A 17 -3.36 5.55 3.28
CA GLY A 17 -4.23 4.47 3.77
C GLY A 17 -5.71 4.76 3.54
N LYS A 18 -6.16 5.97 3.89
CA LYS A 18 -7.54 6.42 3.63
C LYS A 18 -7.91 6.43 2.15
N LEU A 19 -6.96 6.80 1.29
CA LEU A 19 -7.15 6.73 -0.16
C LEU A 19 -7.28 5.29 -0.63
N ALA A 20 -6.42 4.39 -0.14
CA ALA A 20 -6.44 2.98 -0.50
C ALA A 20 -7.77 2.32 -0.12
N GLU A 21 -8.34 2.67 1.03
CA GLU A 21 -9.67 2.21 1.44
C GLU A 21 -10.78 2.72 0.50
N SER A 22 -10.69 3.99 0.07
CA SER A 22 -11.62 4.55 -0.92
C SER A 22 -11.53 3.84 -2.27
N VAL A 23 -10.31 3.57 -2.74
CA VAL A 23 -10.06 2.82 -3.99
C VAL A 23 -10.59 1.39 -3.85
N LYS A 24 -10.35 0.74 -2.71
CA LYS A 24 -10.88 -0.60 -2.42
C LYS A 24 -12.40 -0.64 -2.55
N ALA A 25 -13.09 0.29 -1.89
CA ALA A 25 -14.54 0.40 -1.96
C ALA A 25 -15.04 0.64 -3.40
N GLY A 26 -14.30 1.40 -4.22
CA GLY A 26 -14.60 1.62 -5.63
C GLY A 26 -14.50 0.33 -6.47
N VAL A 27 -13.43 -0.44 -6.28
CA VAL A 27 -13.21 -1.71 -7.00
C VAL A 27 -14.26 -2.76 -6.61
N GLU A 28 -14.56 -2.88 -5.32
CA GLU A 28 -15.60 -3.81 -4.83
C GLU A 28 -16.99 -3.43 -5.38
N LYS A 29 -17.32 -2.13 -5.45
CA LYS A 29 -18.56 -1.65 -6.08
C LYS A 29 -18.64 -1.95 -7.58
N ALA A 30 -17.50 -1.97 -8.27
CA ALA A 30 -17.42 -2.31 -9.69
C ALA A 30 -17.46 -3.83 -9.95
N GLY A 31 -17.58 -4.66 -8.90
CA GLY A 31 -17.61 -6.12 -9.01
C GLY A 31 -16.23 -6.78 -9.11
N GLY A 32 -15.16 -6.05 -8.82
CA GLY A 32 -13.81 -6.58 -8.71
C GLY A 32 -13.48 -7.05 -7.28
N SER A 33 -12.42 -7.86 -7.15
CA SER A 33 -11.87 -8.26 -5.85
C SER A 33 -10.55 -7.53 -5.62
N THR A 34 -10.34 -6.96 -4.44
CA THR A 34 -9.11 -6.21 -4.18
C THR A 34 -8.62 -6.33 -2.74
N LYS A 35 -7.31 -6.23 -2.57
CA LYS A 35 -6.65 -6.24 -1.25
C LYS A 35 -5.63 -5.12 -1.16
N ILE A 36 -5.56 -4.50 0.03
CA ILE A 36 -4.59 -3.45 0.33
C ILE A 36 -3.37 -4.10 0.97
N TYR A 37 -2.22 -3.75 0.44
CA TYR A 37 -0.91 -4.17 0.89
C TYR A 37 -0.04 -2.97 1.16
N GLN A 38 0.94 -3.16 2.05
CA GLN A 38 1.90 -2.14 2.37
C GLN A 38 3.32 -2.61 2.11
N ILE A 39 4.15 -1.72 1.58
CA ILE A 39 5.57 -2.00 1.42
C ILE A 39 6.24 -1.92 2.80
N ALA A 40 7.12 -2.88 3.07
CA ALA A 40 7.96 -2.89 4.26
C ALA A 40 8.73 -1.56 4.35
N GLU A 41 8.74 -0.95 5.54
CA GLU A 41 9.53 0.25 5.76
C GLU A 41 10.99 -0.15 5.95
N THR A 42 11.91 0.58 5.32
CA THR A 42 13.35 0.28 5.38
C THR A 42 14.07 1.08 6.47
N LEU A 43 13.41 2.10 7.02
CA LEU A 43 13.91 2.89 8.14
C LEU A 43 13.66 2.20 9.49
N ASP A 44 14.63 2.36 10.40
CA ASP A 44 14.52 1.83 11.77
C ASP A 44 13.34 2.45 12.54
N ALA A 45 12.74 1.63 13.41
CA ALA A 45 11.61 2.03 14.25
C ALA A 45 11.90 3.27 15.11
N GLU A 46 13.15 3.46 15.56
CA GLU A 46 13.57 4.64 16.32
C GLU A 46 13.53 5.94 15.48
N VAL A 47 13.89 5.84 14.19
CA VAL A 47 13.84 6.98 13.26
C VAL A 47 12.38 7.31 12.93
N LEU A 48 11.54 6.29 12.74
CA LEU A 48 10.10 6.46 12.49
C LEU A 48 9.38 7.08 13.69
N ALA A 49 9.72 6.66 14.91
CA ALA A 49 9.17 7.21 16.15
C ALA A 49 9.53 8.70 16.30
N LYS A 50 10.78 9.08 15.99
CA LYS A 50 11.23 10.48 16.00
C LYS A 50 10.51 11.35 14.96
N MET A 51 10.06 10.74 13.86
CA MET A 51 9.36 11.42 12.76
C MET A 51 7.84 11.62 13.02
N GLY A 52 7.30 11.09 14.13
CA GLY A 52 5.87 11.18 14.44
C GLY A 52 4.98 10.43 13.44
N ALA A 53 5.52 9.38 12.81
CA ALA A 53 4.83 8.62 11.77
C ALA A 53 3.67 7.80 12.36
N ASN A 54 2.43 8.08 11.91
CA ASN A 54 1.26 7.24 12.19
C ASN A 54 0.98 6.35 10.97
N LYS A 55 1.83 5.34 10.80
CA LYS A 55 1.77 4.40 9.69
C LYS A 55 0.57 3.44 9.89
N PRO A 56 -0.28 3.25 8.86
CA PRO A 56 -1.34 2.24 8.93
C PRO A 56 -0.73 0.84 8.98
N ASN A 57 -1.47 -0.14 9.50
CA ASN A 57 -0.99 -1.52 9.67
C ASN A 57 -1.68 -2.44 8.65
N TYR A 58 -1.15 -2.51 7.43
CA TYR A 58 -1.61 -3.42 6.39
C TYR A 58 -0.60 -4.55 6.16
N PRO A 59 -1.04 -5.73 5.66
CA PRO A 59 -0.14 -6.83 5.37
C PRO A 59 0.90 -6.46 4.31
N GLU A 60 2.10 -6.99 4.45
CA GLU A 60 3.14 -6.82 3.45
C GLU A 60 2.88 -7.71 2.23
N LEU A 61 3.18 -7.18 1.04
CA LEU A 61 3.08 -7.95 -0.19
C LEU A 61 4.39 -8.70 -0.44
N LYS A 62 4.31 -10.03 -0.47
CA LYS A 62 5.43 -10.87 -0.94
C LYS A 62 5.47 -10.86 -2.47
N PRO A 63 6.65 -10.89 -3.10
CA PRO A 63 6.78 -10.97 -4.57
C PRO A 63 6.01 -12.14 -5.18
N GLU A 64 5.93 -13.27 -4.46
CA GLU A 64 5.18 -14.47 -4.85
C GLU A 64 3.67 -14.24 -4.95
N GLU A 65 3.11 -13.27 -4.22
CA GLU A 65 1.68 -12.98 -4.26
C GLU A 65 1.28 -12.13 -5.47
N LEU A 66 2.23 -11.48 -6.15
CA LEU A 66 1.98 -10.66 -7.33
C LEU A 66 1.31 -11.47 -8.44
N VAL A 67 1.67 -12.75 -8.59
CA VAL A 67 1.17 -13.63 -9.65
C VAL A 67 -0.35 -13.89 -9.54
N ASN A 68 -0.97 -13.60 -8.38
CA ASN A 68 -2.39 -13.82 -8.14
C ASN A 68 -3.29 -12.63 -8.51
N TYR A 69 -2.73 -11.54 -9.04
CA TYR A 69 -3.44 -10.31 -9.35
C TYR A 69 -3.31 -9.94 -10.83
N ASP A 70 -4.40 -9.45 -11.39
CA ASP A 70 -4.49 -9.01 -12.79
C ASP A 70 -4.04 -7.56 -12.97
N ALA A 71 -4.07 -6.76 -11.90
CA ALA A 71 -3.71 -5.34 -11.92
C ALA A 71 -3.14 -4.85 -10.58
N PHE A 72 -2.29 -3.83 -10.64
CA PHE A 72 -1.65 -3.21 -9.47
C PHE A 72 -1.89 -1.70 -9.45
N PHE A 73 -2.20 -1.16 -8.27
CA PHE A 73 -2.30 0.28 -8.05
C PHE A 73 -1.30 0.72 -6.96
N GLY A 74 -0.32 1.53 -7.34
CA GLY A 74 0.76 1.98 -6.48
C GLY A 74 0.69 3.48 -6.16
N ARG A 75 0.79 3.87 -4.89
CA ARG A 75 1.02 5.27 -4.52
C ARG A 75 2.06 5.41 -3.41
N TYR A 76 3.04 6.27 -3.68
CA TYR A 76 4.10 6.67 -2.75
C TYR A 76 3.78 8.03 -2.14
N SER A 77 4.01 8.18 -0.83
CA SER A 77 3.98 9.47 -0.14
C SER A 77 5.03 9.47 0.97
N GLY A 78 6.22 9.96 0.64
CA GLY A 78 7.31 10.23 1.58
C GLY A 78 8.11 11.45 1.11
N THR A 79 8.68 12.20 2.05
CA THR A 79 9.63 13.29 1.78
C THR A 79 11.09 12.80 1.74
N GLY A 80 11.30 11.48 1.78
CA GLY A 80 12.62 10.85 1.76
C GLY A 80 13.13 10.55 0.34
N PRO A 81 14.44 10.30 0.16
CA PRO A 81 15.01 10.00 -1.13
C PRO A 81 14.39 8.72 -1.69
N VAL A 82 13.78 8.82 -2.87
CA VAL A 82 13.27 7.68 -3.61
C VAL A 82 14.49 6.90 -4.11
N VAL A 83 14.89 5.85 -3.38
CA VAL A 83 15.81 4.84 -3.91
C VAL A 83 15.07 4.07 -4.98
N SER A 84 15.26 4.53 -6.21
CA SER A 84 14.90 3.82 -7.43
C SER A 84 15.90 2.67 -7.59
N GLY A 85 15.42 1.45 -7.42
CA GLY A 85 16.09 0.22 -7.83
C GLY A 85 15.40 -0.35 -9.06
#